data_AF-A0A417T7L5-F1
#
_entry.id   AF-A0A417T7L5-F1
#
_cell.length_a   1.000
_cell.length_b   1.000
_cell.length_c   1.000
_cell.angle_alpha   90.00
_cell.angle_beta   90.00
_cell.angle_gamma   90.00
#
_symmetry.space_group_name_H-M   'P 1'
#
loop_
_entity.id
_entity.type
_entity.pdbx_description
1 polymer ?
#
loop_
_entity_poly.entity_id
_entity_poly.type
_entity_poly.pdbx_seq_one_letter_code
_entity_poly.pdbx_strand_id
1 'polypeptide(L)'
;MDRKNEGLNYLKQYPKMSKWVNTCICCGSMGYDPDMPEVITSRDGNGEYRTVFSRNIRSYFPPLRLDDMGMCEICRRHWEDRGKR
;
A
#
# COMPACT_ATOMS: atom_id res chain seq x y z
N MET A 1 -14.30 -3.51 -14.77
CA MET A 1 -13.42 -4.32 -13.90
C MET A 1 -13.25 -3.59 -12.58
N ASP A 2 -13.26 -4.28 -11.45
CA ASP A 2 -12.99 -3.66 -10.16
C ASP A 2 -11.54 -3.18 -10.09
N ARG A 3 -11.31 -1.89 -9.78
CA ARG A 3 -9.95 -1.32 -9.62
C ARG A 3 -9.07 -2.12 -8.66
N LYS A 4 -9.69 -2.75 -7.66
CA LYS A 4 -9.01 -3.67 -6.73
C LYS A 4 -8.36 -4.84 -7.47
N ASN A 5 -9.04 -5.46 -8.42
CA ASN A 5 -8.50 -6.57 -9.20
C ASN A 5 -7.37 -6.12 -10.14
N GLU A 6 -7.49 -4.92 -10.72
CA GLU A 6 -6.43 -4.32 -11.54
C GLU A 6 -5.17 -4.04 -10.70
N GLY A 7 -5.32 -3.47 -9.50
CA GLY A 7 -4.22 -3.27 -8.56
C GLY A 7 -3.55 -4.58 -8.15
N LEU A 8 -4.33 -5.63 -7.86
CA LEU A 8 -3.77 -6.96 -7.54
C LEU A 8 -3.04 -7.59 -8.72
N ASN A 9 -3.57 -7.45 -9.95
CA ASN A 9 -2.89 -7.93 -11.15
C ASN A 9 -1.60 -7.16 -11.41
N TYR A 10 -1.59 -5.85 -11.15
CA TYR A 10 -0.39 -5.03 -11.21
C TYR A 10 0.69 -5.51 -10.22
N LEU A 11 0.32 -5.82 -8.97
CA LEU A 11 1.27 -6.38 -8.00
C LEU A 11 1.79 -7.76 -8.39
N LYS A 12 0.99 -8.60 -9.08
CA LYS A 12 1.48 -9.88 -9.64
C LYS A 12 2.54 -9.67 -10.71
N GLN A 13 2.39 -8.64 -11.55
CA GLN A 13 3.37 -8.30 -12.59
C GLN A 13 4.64 -7.68 -12.00
N TYR A 14 4.51 -6.90 -10.92
CA TYR A 14 5.62 -6.21 -10.26
C TYR A 14 5.69 -6.54 -8.75
N PRO A 15 6.06 -7.77 -8.35
CA PRO A 15 5.99 -8.21 -6.94
C PRO A 15 6.81 -7.36 -5.96
N LYS A 16 7.91 -6.75 -6.42
CA LYS A 16 8.74 -5.85 -5.62
C LYS A 16 8.00 -4.59 -5.15
N MET A 17 6.89 -4.23 -5.82
CA MET A 17 6.08 -3.06 -5.47
C MET A 17 5.11 -3.33 -4.32
N SER A 18 4.88 -4.60 -3.96
CA SER A 18 4.02 -4.95 -2.82
C SER A 18 4.51 -4.34 -1.50
N LYS A 19 5.80 -4.02 -1.37
CA LYS A 19 6.36 -3.32 -0.19
C LYS A 19 5.73 -1.95 0.08
N TRP A 20 5.09 -1.35 -0.92
CA TRP A 20 4.42 -0.05 -0.82
C TRP A 20 2.90 -0.17 -0.67
N VAL A 21 2.37 -1.38 -0.56
CA VAL A 21 0.93 -1.62 -0.38
C VAL A 21 0.70 -2.29 0.97
N ASN A 22 0.09 -1.52 1.85
CA ASN A 22 -0.33 -1.94 3.18
C ASN A 22 -1.62 -2.76 3.11
N THR A 23 -1.73 -3.75 4.00
CA THR A 23 -2.97 -4.51 4.22
C THR A 23 -3.25 -4.53 5.72
N CYS A 24 -4.41 -4.02 6.13
CA CYS A 24 -4.79 -4.04 7.54
C CYS A 24 -5.03 -5.48 8.01
N ILE A 25 -4.39 -5.88 9.11
CA ILE A 25 -4.50 -7.24 9.67
C ILE A 25 -5.91 -7.59 10.15
N CYS A 26 -6.71 -6.59 10.54
CA CYS A 26 -8.05 -6.82 11.10
C CYS A 26 -9.14 -6.92 10.02
N CYS A 27 -9.13 -6.01 9.03
CA CYS A 27 -10.22 -5.90 8.06
C CYS A 27 -9.83 -6.27 6.63
N GLY A 28 -8.53 -6.53 6.37
CA GLY A 28 -8.04 -6.85 5.03
C GLY A 28 -8.14 -5.69 4.02
N SER A 29 -8.44 -4.47 4.47
CA SER A 29 -8.41 -3.29 3.61
C SER A 29 -6.99 -3.09 3.09
N MET A 30 -6.89 -2.77 1.81
CA MET A 30 -5.62 -2.55 1.13
C MET A 30 -5.50 -1.10 0.70
N GLY A 31 -4.31 -0.54 0.85
CA GLY A 31 -3.99 0.82 0.41
C GLY A 31 -2.49 1.03 0.30
N TYR A 32 -2.04 2.06 -0.39
CA TYR A 32 -0.61 2.34 -0.46
C TYR A 32 -0.11 2.96 0.85
N ASP A 33 1.15 2.67 1.19
CA ASP A 33 1.85 3.32 2.30
C ASP A 33 2.00 4.82 2.01
N PRO A 34 1.40 5.72 2.81
CA PRO A 34 1.50 7.16 2.59
C PRO A 34 2.94 7.70 2.53
N ASP A 35 3.90 6.99 3.12
CA ASP A 35 5.32 7.35 3.12
C ASP A 35 6.06 6.83 1.85
N MET A 36 5.35 6.16 0.94
CA MET A 36 5.86 5.80 -0.39
C MET A 36 6.37 7.04 -1.13
N PRO A 37 7.61 7.02 -1.64
CA PRO A 37 8.19 8.13 -2.39
C PRO A 37 7.28 8.60 -3.54
N GLU A 38 7.30 9.92 -3.79
CA GLU A 38 6.60 10.49 -4.94
C GLU A 38 7.08 9.86 -6.25
N VAL A 39 8.37 9.52 -6.31
CA VAL A 39 9.02 8.89 -7.46
C VAL A 39 9.80 7.69 -6.97
N ILE A 40 9.45 6.51 -7.50
CA ILE A 40 10.25 5.30 -7.31
C ILE A 40 11.23 5.22 -8.48
N THR A 41 12.52 5.11 -8.19
CA THR A 41 13.56 4.87 -9.18
C THR A 41 13.89 3.39 -9.28
N SER A 42 14.46 2.99 -10.41
CA SER A 42 15.02 1.66 -10.66
C SER A 42 16.43 1.83 -11.24
N ARG A 43 17.24 0.78 -11.16
CA ARG A 43 18.61 0.80 -11.66
C ARG A 43 18.85 -0.36 -12.61
N ASP A 44 19.57 -0.10 -13.69
CA ASP A 44 20.08 -1.10 -14.62
C ASP A 44 21.57 -0.85 -14.96
N GLY A 45 22.08 -1.54 -15.98
CA GLY A 45 23.47 -1.39 -16.43
C GLY A 45 23.85 0.00 -16.95
N ASN A 46 22.88 0.90 -17.16
CA ASN A 46 23.05 2.27 -17.61
C ASN A 46 22.80 3.30 -16.50
N GLY A 47 22.59 2.86 -15.25
CA GLY A 47 22.38 3.72 -14.09
C GLY A 47 20.94 3.76 -13.60
N GLU A 48 20.62 4.81 -12.85
CA GLU A 48 19.33 4.97 -12.18
C GLU A 48 18.36 5.80 -13.01
N TYR A 49 17.12 5.33 -13.13
CA TYR A 49 16.07 5.98 -13.90
C TYR A 49 14.75 6.03 -13.12
N ARG A 50 13.91 7.02 -13.45
CA ARG A 50 12.59 7.23 -12.84
C ARG A 50 11.57 6.26 -13.41
N THR A 51 10.71 5.70 -12.57
CA THR A 51 9.65 4.77 -12.99
C THR A 51 8.26 5.39 -12.83
N VAL A 52 7.25 4.73 -13.40
CA VAL A 52 5.82 5.08 -13.22
C VAL A 52 5.18 4.37 -12.02
N PHE A 53 5.96 3.65 -11.21
CA PHE A 53 5.40 2.74 -10.21
C PHE A 53 4.59 3.47 -9.13
N SER A 54 5.08 4.59 -8.61
CA SER A 54 4.37 5.38 -7.58
C SER A 54 3.02 5.88 -8.09
N ARG A 55 2.97 6.37 -9.34
CA ARG A 55 1.73 6.82 -10.00
C ARG A 55 0.72 5.69 -10.13
N ASN A 56 1.16 4.52 -10.60
CA ASN A 56 0.27 3.38 -10.80
C ASN A 56 -0.27 2.87 -9.46
N ILE A 57 0.57 2.73 -8.45
CA ILE A 57 0.14 2.32 -7.10
C ILE A 57 -0.93 3.27 -6.55
N ARG A 58 -0.70 4.59 -6.62
CA ARG A 58 -1.68 5.61 -6.17
C ARG A 58 -2.99 5.59 -6.97
N SER A 59 -2.96 5.13 -8.22
CA SER A 59 -4.17 5.03 -9.05
C SER A 59 -5.06 3.84 -8.68
N TYR A 60 -4.46 2.76 -8.17
CA TYR A 60 -5.18 1.52 -7.85
C TYR A 60 -5.57 1.41 -6.37
N PHE A 61 -4.74 1.94 -5.49
CA PHE A 61 -4.88 1.80 -4.04
C PHE A 61 -5.11 3.18 -3.42
N PRO A 62 -6.07 3.35 -2.49
CA PRO A 62 -6.15 4.56 -1.67
C PRO A 62 -5.00 4.61 -0.66
N PRO A 63 -4.68 5.75 -0.03
CA PRO A 63 -3.72 5.79 1.07
C PRO A 63 -4.24 4.94 2.24
N LEU A 64 -3.34 4.17 2.88
CA LEU A 64 -3.65 3.42 4.09
C LEU A 64 -2.44 3.42 5.01
N ARG A 65 -2.47 4.29 6.02
CA ARG A 65 -1.51 4.23 7.13
C ARG A 65 -1.90 3.08 8.06
N LEU A 66 -0.92 2.29 8.45
CA LEU A 66 -1.05 1.31 9.53
C LEU A 66 -0.23 1.78 10.71
N ASP A 67 -0.63 1.39 11.91
CA ASP A 67 0.21 1.50 13.10
C ASP A 67 1.18 0.31 13.22
N ASP A 68 1.97 0.30 14.29
CA ASP A 68 3.00 -0.73 14.56
C ASP A 68 2.45 -2.15 14.71
N MET A 69 1.14 -2.31 14.96
CA MET A 69 0.48 -3.62 15.01
C MET A 69 -0.16 -4.01 13.66
N GLY A 70 0.01 -3.19 12.62
CA GLY A 70 -0.59 -3.43 11.30
C GLY A 70 -2.08 -3.11 11.23
N MET A 71 -2.62 -2.32 12.16
CA MET A 71 -4.02 -1.90 12.15
C MET A 71 -4.20 -0.56 11.46
N CYS A 72 -5.28 -0.42 10.68
CA CYS A 72 -5.69 0.89 10.20
C CYS A 72 -6.37 1.68 11.33
N GLU A 73 -6.43 2.99 11.19
CA GLU A 73 -7.00 3.90 12.19
C GLU A 73 -8.42 3.48 12.66
N ILE A 74 -9.27 3.05 11.71
CA ILE A 74 -10.63 2.58 12.02
C ILE A 74 -10.59 1.34 12.93
N CYS A 75 -9.77 0.35 12.60
CA CYS A 75 -9.64 -0.87 13.40
C CYS A 75 -8.97 -0.61 14.75
N ARG A 76 -7.96 0.27 14.80
CA ARG A 76 -7.31 0.70 16.05
C ARG A 76 -8.34 1.33 16.99
N ARG A 77 -9.15 2.27 16.51
CA ARG A 77 -10.20 2.93 17.30
C ARG A 77 -11.19 1.92 17.87
N HIS A 78 -11.66 0.97 17.05
CA HIS A 78 -12.56 -0.08 17.52
C HIS A 78 -11.93 -1.00 18.57
N TRP A 79 -10.62 -1.28 18.45
CA TRP A 79 -9.90 -2.10 19.42
C TRP A 79 -9.77 -1.38 20.77
N GLU A 80 -9.42 -0.09 20.76
CA GLU A 80 -9.31 0.74 21.98
C GLU A 80 -10.64 0.89 22.72
N ASP A 81 -11.75 1.06 22.00
CA ASP A 81 -13.08 1.17 22.59
C ASP A 81 -13.56 -0.15 23.24
N ARG A 82 -12.97 -1.29 22.88
CA ARG A 82 -13.21 -2.57 23.58
C ARG A 82 -12.40 -2.68 24.87
N GLY A 83 -11.20 -2.10 24.93
CA GLY A 83 -10.34 -2.15 26.12
C GLY A 83 -10.80 -1.23 27.27
N LYS A 84 -11.74 -0.32 27.01
CA LYS A 84 -12.33 0.58 28.02
C LYS A 84 -13.58 0.02 28.70
N ARG A 85 -14.03 -1.18 28.33
CA ARG A 85 -15.22 -1.85 28.87
C ARG A 85 -14.87 -2.94 29.85
#